data_AF-A0AAN6C3U9-F1
#
_entry.id   AF-A0AAN6C3U9-F1
#
_cell.length_a   1.000
_cell.length_b   1.000
_cell.length_c   1.000
_cell.angle_alpha   90.00
_cell.angle_beta   90.00
_cell.angle_gamma   90.00
#
_symmetry.space_group_name_H-M   'P 1'
#
loop_
_entity.id
_entity.type
_entity.pdbx_description
1 polymer ?
#
loop_
_entity_poly.entity_id
_entity_poly.type
_entity_poly.pdbx_seq_one_letter_code
_entity_poly.pdbx_strand_id
1 'polypeptide(L)'
;MLVLSLTLGVPAMLYFSILGVLVVASSLQTHAIYLHKVTLPWFKDLNTPEQLGFAHHQVTPFYISTADDIKLHSWHVLPLATYELHQQELIAQGPEAGLVENFEDTLNFHLLKENPNSRLVLYFHGTSGTMASGWRPDSYRSIYSADPTNTHVLTFDYRGYGESTGSPSEEGVITDAVTVVNWAIHTAGIPPERIVICGQSLGSVVAVALVNELAQREPSVHFAGLVVTATFADIPQLSATYRIGGFIPVLSPVAKVKPLFAFFARQLSST
;
A
#
# COMPACT_ATOMS: atom_id res chain seq x y z
N MET A 1 -18.23 -27.43 -38.90
CA MET A 1 -18.10 -25.95 -38.78
C MET A 1 -19.00 -25.35 -37.71
N LEU A 2 -20.29 -25.68 -37.62
CA LEU A 2 -21.23 -25.07 -36.66
C LEU A 2 -20.83 -25.21 -35.17
N VAL A 3 -20.31 -26.38 -34.77
CA VAL A 3 -19.89 -26.68 -33.39
C VAL A 3 -18.61 -25.94 -32.99
N LEU A 4 -17.72 -25.66 -33.95
CA LEU A 4 -16.49 -24.90 -33.72
C LEU A 4 -16.77 -23.38 -33.55
N SER A 5 -17.78 -22.87 -34.25
CA SER A 5 -18.24 -21.47 -34.14
C SER A 5 -19.00 -21.19 -32.84
N LEU A 6 -19.77 -22.14 -32.31
CA LEU A 6 -20.43 -22.00 -31.00
C LEU A 6 -19.43 -22.04 -29.83
N THR A 7 -18.37 -22.83 -29.94
CA THR A 7 -17.37 -23.03 -28.86
C THR A 7 -16.42 -21.84 -28.70
N LEU A 8 -16.14 -21.08 -29.77
CA LEU A 8 -15.36 -19.83 -29.69
C LEU A 8 -16.22 -18.58 -29.41
N GLY A 9 -17.52 -18.61 -29.77
CA GLY A 9 -18.42 -17.48 -29.59
C GLY A 9 -18.76 -17.18 -28.13
N VAL A 10 -19.01 -18.21 -27.32
CA VAL A 10 -19.38 -18.05 -25.91
C VAL A 10 -18.26 -17.40 -25.07
N PRO A 11 -16.99 -17.84 -25.14
CA PRO A 11 -15.89 -17.18 -24.43
C PRO A 11 -15.66 -15.73 -24.87
N ALA A 12 -15.78 -15.44 -26.17
CA ALA A 12 -15.64 -14.09 -26.69
C ALA A 12 -16.77 -13.18 -26.19
N MET A 13 -18.03 -13.64 -26.21
CA MET A 13 -19.15 -12.89 -25.67
C MET A 13 -18.98 -12.63 -24.17
N LEU A 14 -18.62 -13.64 -23.37
CA LEU A 14 -18.37 -13.46 -21.94
C LEU A 14 -17.26 -12.44 -21.68
N TYR A 15 -16.16 -12.51 -22.42
CA TYR A 15 -15.05 -11.55 -22.31
C TYR A 15 -15.50 -10.12 -22.60
N PHE A 16 -16.19 -9.88 -23.73
CA PHE A 16 -16.69 -8.54 -24.06
C PHE A 16 -17.79 -8.06 -23.12
N SER A 17 -18.62 -8.95 -22.58
CA SER A 17 -19.60 -8.60 -21.53
C SER A 17 -18.91 -8.15 -20.26
N ILE A 18 -17.85 -8.83 -19.81
CA ILE A 18 -17.05 -8.42 -18.65
C ILE A 18 -16.42 -7.04 -18.89
N LEU A 19 -15.81 -6.82 -20.06
CA LEU A 19 -15.26 -5.51 -20.41
C LEU A 19 -16.34 -4.41 -20.44
N GLY A 20 -17.51 -4.71 -21.01
CA GLY A 20 -18.63 -3.77 -21.04
C GLY A 20 -19.12 -3.40 -19.64
N VAL A 21 -19.22 -4.39 -18.73
CA VAL A 21 -19.56 -4.14 -17.32
C VAL A 21 -18.51 -3.28 -16.64
N LEU A 22 -17.21 -3.54 -16.86
CA LEU A 22 -16.12 -2.73 -16.29
C LEU A 22 -16.09 -1.29 -16.82
N VAL A 23 -16.59 -1.04 -18.03
CA VAL A 23 -16.70 0.33 -18.58
C VAL A 23 -17.87 1.10 -17.97
N VAL A 24 -18.97 0.42 -17.62
CA VAL A 24 -20.20 1.08 -17.15
C VAL A 24 -20.29 1.14 -15.62
N ALA A 25 -19.75 0.15 -14.92
CA ALA A 25 -19.82 0.04 -13.47
C ALA A 25 -18.50 0.46 -12.81
N SER A 26 -18.39 1.75 -12.48
CA SER A 26 -17.20 2.32 -11.85
C SER A 26 -16.79 1.60 -10.56
N SER A 27 -17.74 1.19 -9.72
CA SER A 27 -17.43 0.44 -8.48
C SER A 27 -16.77 -0.92 -8.74
N LEU A 28 -17.18 -1.61 -9.81
CA LEU A 28 -16.57 -2.88 -10.23
C LEU A 28 -15.21 -2.66 -10.87
N GLN A 29 -15.06 -1.56 -11.62
CA GLN A 29 -13.78 -1.14 -12.17
C GLN A 29 -12.76 -0.81 -11.07
N THR A 30 -13.13 0.01 -10.10
CA THR A 30 -12.31 0.30 -8.91
C THR A 30 -11.93 -1.00 -8.20
N HIS A 31 -12.89 -1.90 -7.99
CA HIS A 31 -12.57 -3.19 -7.38
C HIS A 31 -11.62 -4.03 -8.24
N ALA A 32 -11.76 -4.03 -9.56
CA ALA A 32 -10.89 -4.79 -10.46
C ALA A 32 -9.45 -4.24 -10.52
N ILE A 33 -9.29 -2.91 -10.42
CA ILE A 33 -7.97 -2.24 -10.44
C ILE A 33 -7.24 -2.44 -9.11
N TYR A 34 -7.93 -2.20 -8.00
CA TYR A 34 -7.30 -2.15 -6.67
C TYR A 34 -7.40 -3.49 -5.90
N LEU A 35 -8.36 -4.35 -6.25
CA LEU A 35 -8.70 -5.57 -5.49
C LEU A 35 -8.81 -5.31 -3.98
N HIS A 36 -9.23 -4.10 -3.59
CA HIS A 36 -9.15 -3.58 -2.22
C HIS A 36 -10.00 -4.35 -1.21
N LYS A 37 -11.10 -4.97 -1.67
CA LYS A 37 -11.96 -5.84 -0.83
C LYS A 37 -11.51 -7.30 -0.80
N VAL A 38 -10.49 -7.67 -1.58
CA VAL A 38 -9.87 -8.99 -1.50
C VAL A 38 -8.84 -8.92 -0.39
N THR A 39 -9.34 -8.88 0.84
CA THR A 39 -8.52 -9.00 2.03
C THR A 39 -8.36 -10.49 2.30
N LEU A 40 -7.12 -11.00 2.19
CA LEU A 40 -6.77 -12.36 2.58
C LEU A 40 -5.95 -12.32 3.89
N PRO A 41 -6.47 -11.77 5.00
CA PRO A 41 -5.74 -11.76 6.26
C PRO A 41 -5.69 -13.16 6.91
N TRP A 42 -6.31 -14.18 6.31
CA TRP A 42 -6.41 -15.54 6.86
C TRP A 42 -6.96 -15.54 8.30
N PHE A 43 -8.01 -14.75 8.55
CA PHE A 43 -8.65 -14.57 9.86
C PHE A 43 -7.77 -13.91 10.94
N LYS A 44 -6.69 -13.24 10.56
CA LYS A 44 -5.84 -12.50 11.51
C LYS A 44 -6.35 -11.08 11.73
N ASP A 45 -6.28 -10.63 12.98
CA ASP A 45 -6.62 -9.27 13.37
C ASP A 45 -5.44 -8.33 13.08
N LEU A 46 -5.66 -7.28 12.30
CA LEU A 46 -4.64 -6.27 12.00
C LEU A 46 -4.30 -5.41 13.23
N ASN A 47 -5.07 -5.52 14.30
CA ASN A 47 -4.76 -4.91 15.59
C ASN A 47 -4.04 -5.88 16.54
N THR A 48 -3.66 -7.09 16.10
CA THR A 48 -2.87 -8.04 16.92
C THR A 48 -1.65 -8.55 16.13
N PRO A 49 -0.61 -7.72 15.98
CA PRO A 49 0.59 -8.07 15.20
C PRO A 49 1.32 -9.34 15.66
N GLU A 50 1.12 -9.79 16.91
CA GLU A 50 1.66 -11.04 17.46
C GLU A 50 1.20 -12.27 16.67
N GLN A 51 -0.03 -12.24 16.12
CA GLN A 51 -0.55 -13.30 15.24
C GLN A 51 0.25 -13.44 13.93
N LEU A 52 1.09 -12.44 13.63
CA LEU A 52 1.95 -12.36 12.45
C LEU A 52 3.44 -12.52 12.82
N GLY A 53 3.73 -12.91 14.06
CA GLY A 53 5.08 -13.23 14.54
C GLY A 53 5.92 -12.01 14.91
N PHE A 54 5.30 -10.86 15.21
CA PHE A 54 5.99 -9.75 15.86
C PHE A 54 6.02 -9.97 17.38
N ALA A 55 7.02 -9.41 18.06
CA ALA A 55 7.07 -9.43 19.52
C ALA A 55 5.99 -8.49 20.10
N HIS A 56 5.57 -8.75 21.33
CA HIS A 56 4.53 -7.96 22.03
C HIS A 56 4.92 -6.49 22.09
N HIS A 57 4.07 -5.57 21.61
CA HIS A 57 4.35 -4.12 21.47
C HIS A 57 5.48 -3.74 20.49
N GLN A 58 6.02 -4.66 19.70
CA GLN A 58 6.99 -4.32 18.66
C GLN A 58 6.34 -3.50 17.52
N VAL A 59 5.08 -3.81 17.23
CA VAL A 59 4.29 -3.11 16.23
C VAL A 59 3.16 -2.40 16.91
N THR A 60 2.93 -1.14 16.57
CA THR A 60 1.83 -0.34 17.09
C THR A 60 0.85 -0.01 15.98
N PRO A 61 -0.36 -0.61 15.98
CA PRO A 61 -1.45 -0.21 15.11
C PRO A 61 -2.09 1.10 15.58
N PHE A 62 -2.36 2.03 14.66
CA PHE A 62 -3.03 3.31 14.92
C PHE A 62 -3.71 3.84 13.64
N TYR A 63 -4.38 4.99 13.73
CA TYR A 63 -4.96 5.66 12.55
C TYR A 63 -4.26 6.99 12.25
N ILE A 64 -3.97 7.23 10.97
CA ILE A 64 -3.62 8.55 10.44
C ILE A 64 -4.84 9.08 9.68
N SER A 65 -5.32 10.27 10.03
CA SER A 65 -6.46 10.90 9.36
C SER A 65 -6.00 11.79 8.21
N THR A 66 -6.64 11.66 7.05
CA THR A 66 -6.47 12.56 5.91
C THR A 66 -7.30 13.83 6.09
N ALA A 67 -7.03 14.84 5.27
CA ALA A 67 -7.79 16.10 5.26
C ALA A 67 -9.25 15.92 4.79
N ASP A 68 -9.55 14.84 4.07
CA ASP A 68 -10.89 14.46 3.61
C ASP A 68 -11.56 13.40 4.51
N ASP A 69 -11.21 13.38 5.80
CA ASP A 69 -11.80 12.53 6.85
C ASP A 69 -11.68 11.01 6.62
N ILE A 70 -10.72 10.59 5.79
CA ILE A 70 -10.37 9.18 5.65
C ILE A 70 -9.42 8.77 6.78
N LYS A 71 -9.70 7.63 7.41
CA LYS A 71 -8.84 7.03 8.43
C LYS A 71 -8.00 5.95 7.78
N LEU A 72 -6.68 6.13 7.81
CA LEU A 72 -5.70 5.17 7.29
C LEU A 72 -5.19 4.32 8.44
N HIS A 73 -5.57 3.04 8.47
CA HIS A 73 -5.00 2.09 9.41
C HIS A 73 -3.52 1.95 9.13
N SER A 74 -2.70 2.18 10.15
CA SER A 74 -1.26 2.35 10.03
C SER A 74 -0.54 1.54 11.09
N TRP A 75 0.63 1.03 10.74
CA TRP A 75 1.50 0.27 11.62
C TRP A 75 2.87 0.94 11.68
N HIS A 76 3.31 1.28 12.89
CA HIS A 76 4.72 1.51 13.15
C HIS A 76 5.38 0.22 13.64
N VAL A 77 6.53 -0.13 13.07
CA VAL A 77 7.33 -1.31 13.44
C VAL A 77 8.64 -0.84 14.04
N LEU A 78 8.88 -1.22 15.30
CA LEU A 78 10.15 -0.96 15.98
C LEU A 78 11.27 -1.87 15.43
N PRO A 79 12.48 -1.32 15.24
CA PRO A 79 13.69 -2.10 15.00
C PRO A 79 13.93 -3.08 16.14
N LEU A 80 14.34 -4.31 15.83
CA LEU A 80 14.40 -5.40 16.81
C LEU A 80 15.40 -5.14 17.94
N ALA A 81 16.59 -4.58 17.67
CA ALA A 81 17.56 -4.32 18.73
C ALA A 81 17.08 -3.20 19.66
N THR A 82 16.38 -2.19 19.13
CA THR A 82 15.76 -1.13 19.95
C THR A 82 14.60 -1.68 20.78
N TYR A 83 13.80 -2.59 20.22
CA TYR A 83 12.80 -3.31 20.97
C TYR A 83 13.42 -4.10 22.14
N GLU A 84 14.48 -4.87 21.89
CA GLU A 84 15.17 -5.67 22.92
C GLU A 84 15.72 -4.80 24.07
N LEU A 85 16.29 -3.63 23.75
CA LEU A 85 16.81 -2.69 24.75
C LEU A 85 15.72 -2.12 25.66
N HIS A 86 14.51 -1.90 25.12
CA HIS A 86 13.39 -1.28 25.84
C HIS A 86 12.26 -2.27 26.18
N GLN A 87 12.51 -3.57 26.06
CA GLN A 87 11.47 -4.60 26.13
C GLN A 87 10.64 -4.53 27.42
N GLN A 88 11.28 -4.29 28.56
CA GLN A 88 10.58 -4.22 29.85
C GLN A 88 9.61 -3.03 29.91
N GLU A 89 10.03 -1.86 29.41
CA GLU A 89 9.21 -0.65 29.37
C GLU A 89 8.06 -0.80 28.37
N LEU A 90 8.34 -1.41 27.22
CA LEU A 90 7.34 -1.68 26.18
C LEU A 90 6.25 -2.62 26.69
N ILE A 91 6.62 -3.71 27.38
CA ILE A 91 5.66 -4.65 27.99
C ILE A 91 4.83 -3.96 29.10
N ALA A 92 5.43 -3.02 29.84
CA ALA A 92 4.75 -2.28 30.90
C ALA A 92 3.67 -1.32 30.38
N GLN A 93 3.64 -0.99 29.08
CA GLN A 93 2.60 -0.14 28.48
C GLN A 93 1.20 -0.78 28.53
N GLY A 94 1.12 -2.11 28.68
CA GLY A 94 -0.15 -2.79 28.91
C GLY A 94 -0.19 -4.22 28.38
N PRO A 95 -1.23 -4.97 28.78
CA PRO A 95 -1.40 -6.35 28.34
C PRO A 95 -1.78 -6.47 26.87
N GLU A 96 -2.30 -5.42 26.24
CA GLU A 96 -2.70 -5.42 24.82
C GLU A 96 -1.77 -4.53 24.00
N ALA A 97 -1.16 -5.08 22.95
CA ALA A 97 -0.40 -4.34 21.93
C ALA A 97 -1.31 -3.87 20.77
N GLY A 98 -2.56 -3.59 21.12
CA GLY A 98 -3.65 -3.35 20.19
C GLY A 98 -3.60 -1.99 19.49
N LEU A 99 -4.70 -1.69 18.81
CA LEU A 99 -4.95 -0.37 18.25
C LEU A 99 -4.89 0.69 19.36
N VAL A 100 -4.00 1.68 19.21
CA VAL A 100 -3.93 2.83 20.11
C VAL A 100 -4.70 4.01 19.55
N GLU A 101 -5.33 4.81 20.43
CA GLU A 101 -6.04 6.02 20.03
C GLU A 101 -5.05 7.12 19.58
N ASN A 102 -4.02 7.37 20.39
CA ASN A 102 -2.98 8.35 20.10
C ASN A 102 -1.62 7.65 20.06
N PHE A 103 -1.03 7.55 18.86
CA PHE A 103 0.29 6.96 18.73
C PHE A 103 1.37 7.83 19.39
N GLU A 104 1.18 9.15 19.42
CA GLU A 104 2.15 10.09 19.99
C GLU A 104 2.42 9.88 21.49
N ASP A 105 1.50 9.25 22.21
CA ASP A 105 1.62 8.98 23.66
C ASP A 105 2.43 7.71 23.96
N THR A 106 2.80 6.93 22.93
CA THR A 106 3.47 5.63 23.09
C THR A 106 4.99 5.76 23.19
N LEU A 107 5.62 4.82 23.89
CA LEU A 107 7.09 4.72 23.91
C LEU A 107 7.65 4.49 22.50
N ASN A 108 6.93 3.74 21.65
CA ASN A 108 7.31 3.48 20.26
C ASN A 108 7.49 4.78 19.46
N PHE A 109 6.59 5.75 19.63
CA PHE A 109 6.68 7.07 19.01
C PHE A 109 7.85 7.89 19.56
N HIS A 110 8.04 7.91 20.88
CA HIS A 110 9.18 8.61 21.50
C HIS A 110 10.52 8.04 21.03
N LEU A 111 10.67 6.71 20.97
CA LEU A 111 11.88 6.05 20.45
C LEU A 111 12.17 6.42 18.98
N LEU A 112 11.13 6.58 18.16
CA LEU A 112 11.28 7.07 16.78
C LEU A 112 11.72 8.55 16.75
N LYS A 113 11.03 9.41 17.51
CA LYS A 113 11.18 10.87 17.44
C LYS A 113 12.44 11.40 18.10
N GLU A 114 12.79 10.87 19.27
CA GLU A 114 13.84 11.41 20.14
C GLU A 114 15.25 10.96 19.72
N ASN A 115 15.37 9.83 19.02
CA ASN A 115 16.66 9.36 18.53
C ASN A 115 17.06 10.12 17.23
N PRO A 116 18.14 10.93 17.27
CA PRO A 116 18.58 11.72 16.12
C PRO A 116 19.15 10.87 14.97
N ASN A 117 19.46 9.60 15.23
CA ASN A 117 19.93 8.65 14.22
C ASN A 117 18.80 7.83 13.59
N SER A 118 17.57 7.92 14.12
CA SER A 118 16.43 7.18 13.58
C SER A 118 16.22 7.50 12.11
N ARG A 119 16.05 6.43 11.32
CA ARG A 119 15.63 6.46 9.92
C ARG A 119 14.25 5.86 9.84
N LEU A 120 13.42 6.41 8.96
CA LEU A 120 12.07 5.92 8.77
C LEU A 120 11.88 5.44 7.33
N VAL A 121 11.50 4.17 7.19
CA VAL A 121 11.11 3.61 5.90
C VAL A 121 9.59 3.65 5.81
N LEU A 122 9.08 4.43 4.87
CA LEU A 122 7.65 4.44 4.54
C LEU A 122 7.40 3.35 3.49
N TYR A 123 6.65 2.31 3.86
CA TYR A 123 6.38 1.17 3.00
C TYR A 123 4.97 1.23 2.40
N PHE A 124 4.91 1.25 1.07
CA PHE A 124 3.71 1.40 0.28
C PHE A 124 3.39 0.06 -0.40
N HIS A 125 2.35 -0.63 0.07
CA HIS A 125 2.06 -1.98 -0.38
C HIS A 125 1.41 -2.04 -1.78
N GLY A 126 1.45 -3.21 -2.42
CA GLY A 126 0.82 -3.43 -3.71
C GLY A 126 -0.69 -3.66 -3.64
N THR A 127 -1.30 -3.88 -4.80
CA THR A 127 -2.72 -4.26 -4.96
C THR A 127 -3.10 -5.46 -4.08
N SER A 128 -4.38 -5.53 -3.68
CA SER A 128 -4.96 -6.60 -2.86
C SER A 128 -4.34 -6.78 -1.46
N GLY A 129 -5.01 -7.59 -0.63
CA GLY A 129 -4.61 -7.86 0.74
C GLY A 129 -4.66 -6.59 1.61
N THR A 130 -3.87 -6.62 2.67
CA THR A 130 -3.70 -5.57 3.67
C THR A 130 -2.22 -5.34 3.95
N MET A 131 -1.83 -4.28 4.66
CA MET A 131 -0.44 -4.03 5.03
C MET A 131 0.22 -5.23 5.75
N ALA A 132 -0.57 -6.12 6.34
CA ALA A 132 -0.07 -7.32 7.04
C ALA A 132 -0.16 -8.62 6.22
N SER A 133 -0.59 -8.57 4.96
CA SER A 133 -0.85 -9.77 4.15
C SER A 133 0.42 -10.40 3.55
N GLY A 134 0.44 -11.74 3.50
CA GLY A 134 1.46 -12.51 2.79
C GLY A 134 2.87 -12.28 3.33
N TRP A 135 3.80 -11.93 2.44
CA TRP A 135 5.21 -11.70 2.78
C TRP A 135 5.50 -10.30 3.34
N ARG A 136 4.49 -9.41 3.43
CA ARG A 136 4.69 -8.01 3.85
C ARG A 136 5.30 -7.89 5.26
N PRO A 137 4.84 -8.63 6.28
CA PRO A 137 5.52 -8.70 7.58
C PRO A 137 7.02 -9.04 7.47
N ASP A 138 7.38 -10.02 6.64
CA ASP A 138 8.78 -10.42 6.44
C ASP A 138 9.60 -9.36 5.70
N SER A 139 8.97 -8.61 4.80
CA SER A 139 9.60 -7.41 4.22
C SER A 139 9.95 -6.39 5.29
N TYR A 140 9.08 -6.13 6.27
CA TYR A 140 9.36 -5.19 7.35
C TYR A 140 10.54 -5.66 8.20
N ARG A 141 10.60 -6.97 8.50
CA ARG A 141 11.74 -7.60 9.17
C ARG A 141 13.03 -7.41 8.41
N SER A 142 13.00 -7.68 7.11
CA SER A 142 14.16 -7.53 6.24
C SER A 142 14.64 -6.08 6.17
N ILE A 143 13.70 -5.12 6.13
CA ILE A 143 14.00 -3.69 6.08
C ILE A 143 14.67 -3.21 7.37
N TYR A 144 14.07 -3.43 8.54
CA TYR A 144 14.69 -2.97 9.78
C TYR A 144 16.00 -3.70 10.07
N SER A 145 16.19 -4.92 9.56
CA SER A 145 17.44 -5.68 9.76
C SER A 145 18.66 -5.03 9.09
N ALA A 146 18.47 -4.08 8.17
CA ALA A 146 19.57 -3.31 7.58
C ALA A 146 20.30 -2.44 8.62
N ASP A 147 19.56 -1.92 9.61
CA ASP A 147 20.10 -1.28 10.81
C ASP A 147 19.09 -1.55 11.94
N PRO A 148 19.29 -2.65 12.71
CA PRO A 148 18.31 -3.15 13.68
C PRO A 148 18.17 -2.25 14.90
N THR A 149 18.91 -1.14 14.98
CA THR A 149 18.82 -0.14 16.04
C THR A 149 18.07 1.10 15.56
N ASN A 150 18.33 1.59 14.35
CA ASN A 150 17.81 2.91 13.95
C ASN A 150 16.79 2.88 12.81
N THR A 151 16.57 1.76 12.12
CA THR A 151 15.63 1.71 10.99
C THR A 151 14.24 1.28 11.44
N HIS A 152 13.33 2.26 11.54
CA HIS A 152 11.91 2.04 11.77
C HIS A 152 11.18 1.83 10.44
N VAL A 153 10.05 1.11 10.48
CA VAL A 153 9.15 0.99 9.34
C VAL A 153 7.79 1.58 9.71
N LEU A 154 7.24 2.43 8.85
CA LEU A 154 5.84 2.85 8.89
C LEU A 154 5.16 2.35 7.61
N THR A 155 4.06 1.64 7.77
CA THR A 155 3.23 1.11 6.68
C THR A 155 1.77 1.43 6.99
N PHE A 156 0.90 1.37 5.99
CA PHE A 156 -0.51 1.68 6.14
C PHE A 156 -1.31 0.99 5.05
N ASP A 157 -2.60 0.77 5.32
CA ASP A 157 -3.58 0.41 4.30
C ASP A 157 -4.12 1.67 3.64
N TYR A 158 -4.11 1.73 2.31
CA TYR A 158 -4.76 2.83 1.57
C TYR A 158 -6.25 2.90 1.88
N ARG A 159 -6.88 4.04 1.56
CA ARG A 159 -8.34 4.20 1.66
C ARG A 159 -9.08 3.03 0.99
N GLY A 160 -10.00 2.43 1.74
CA GLY A 160 -10.78 1.26 1.34
C GLY A 160 -10.04 -0.09 1.38
N TYR A 161 -8.79 -0.16 1.83
CA TYR A 161 -8.09 -1.41 2.13
C TYR A 161 -8.15 -1.73 3.62
N GLY A 162 -8.14 -3.02 3.96
CA GLY A 162 -8.04 -3.47 5.35
C GLY A 162 -9.06 -2.79 6.27
N GLU A 163 -8.57 -2.18 7.34
CA GLU A 163 -9.38 -1.42 8.31
C GLU A 163 -9.45 0.09 7.98
N SER A 164 -8.84 0.53 6.87
CA SER A 164 -8.93 1.92 6.42
C SER A 164 -10.30 2.23 5.82
N THR A 165 -10.81 3.44 6.08
CA THR A 165 -12.12 3.86 5.58
C THR A 165 -12.07 4.32 4.11
N GLY A 166 -13.24 4.58 3.51
CA GLY A 166 -13.34 5.15 2.16
C GLY A 166 -13.26 4.12 1.02
N SER A 167 -12.87 4.60 -0.17
CA SER A 167 -12.74 3.79 -1.38
C SER A 167 -11.58 4.31 -2.23
N PRO A 168 -10.78 3.43 -2.86
CA PRO A 168 -9.60 3.87 -3.59
C PRO A 168 -9.95 4.53 -4.92
N SER A 169 -9.19 5.57 -5.24
CA SER A 169 -9.06 6.20 -6.55
C SER A 169 -7.58 6.56 -6.77
N GLU A 170 -7.20 6.94 -7.98
CA GLU A 170 -5.79 7.29 -8.26
C GLU A 170 -5.35 8.49 -7.42
N GLU A 171 -6.13 9.57 -7.47
CA GLU A 171 -5.91 10.77 -6.64
C GLU A 171 -5.97 10.43 -5.15
N GLY A 172 -6.89 9.53 -4.75
CA GLY A 172 -7.08 9.15 -3.35
C GLY A 172 -5.87 8.43 -2.76
N VAL A 173 -5.31 7.44 -3.45
CA VAL A 173 -4.14 6.70 -2.93
C VAL A 173 -2.87 7.56 -2.92
N ILE A 174 -2.77 8.55 -3.80
CA ILE A 174 -1.69 9.56 -3.78
C ILE A 174 -1.88 10.49 -2.58
N THR A 175 -3.12 10.96 -2.35
CA THR A 175 -3.49 11.78 -1.18
C THR A 175 -3.16 11.07 0.13
N ASP A 176 -3.42 9.77 0.22
CA ASP A 176 -3.07 8.95 1.38
C ASP A 176 -1.56 8.92 1.61
N ALA A 177 -0.77 8.70 0.56
CA ALA A 177 0.69 8.69 0.63
C ALA A 177 1.27 10.05 1.06
N VAL A 178 0.73 11.14 0.52
CA VAL A 178 1.08 12.51 0.93
C VAL A 178 0.75 12.73 2.41
N THR A 179 -0.41 12.25 2.87
CA THR A 179 -0.85 12.38 4.26
C THR A 179 0.12 11.67 5.21
N VAL A 180 0.51 10.43 4.89
CA VAL A 180 1.44 9.64 5.73
C VAL A 180 2.83 10.28 5.78
N VAL A 181 3.34 10.81 4.66
CA VAL A 181 4.59 11.57 4.64
C VAL A 181 4.50 12.83 5.49
N ASN A 182 3.44 13.62 5.34
CA ASN A 182 3.26 14.84 6.10
C ASN A 182 3.17 14.54 7.60
N TRP A 183 2.51 13.46 7.99
CA TRP A 183 2.49 12.99 9.37
C TRP A 183 3.92 12.65 9.85
N ALA A 184 4.72 11.93 9.05
CA ALA A 184 6.09 11.60 9.41
C ALA A 184 6.99 12.84 9.59
N ILE A 185 6.86 13.84 8.70
CA ILE A 185 7.68 15.05 8.74
C ILE A 185 7.22 15.99 9.85
N HIS A 186 5.91 16.26 9.94
CA HIS A 186 5.39 17.34 10.77
C HIS A 186 4.95 16.88 12.16
N THR A 187 4.45 15.65 12.30
CA THR A 187 4.00 15.09 13.59
C THR A 187 5.13 14.34 14.27
N ALA A 188 5.70 13.34 13.59
CA ALA A 188 6.83 12.57 14.10
C ALA A 188 8.15 13.35 14.07
N GLY A 189 8.22 14.46 13.31
CA GLY A 189 9.38 15.34 13.30
C GLY A 189 10.60 14.74 12.59
N ILE A 190 10.39 13.76 11.69
CA ILE A 190 11.49 13.09 10.99
C ILE A 190 11.88 13.92 9.75
N PRO A 191 13.12 14.43 9.67
CA PRO A 191 13.60 15.14 8.51
C PRO A 191 13.51 14.28 7.24
N PRO A 192 13.12 14.86 6.08
CA PRO A 192 13.04 14.14 4.82
C PRO A 192 14.31 13.37 4.45
N GLU A 193 15.49 13.88 4.80
CA GLU A 193 16.80 13.28 4.55
C GLU A 193 17.06 12.00 5.37
N ARG A 194 16.16 11.69 6.32
CA ARG A 194 16.14 10.43 7.10
C ARG A 194 14.98 9.52 6.73
N ILE A 195 14.19 9.88 5.72
CA ILE A 195 13.05 9.10 5.24
C ILE A 195 13.41 8.41 3.92
N VAL A 196 13.12 7.11 3.83
CA VAL A 196 13.19 6.34 2.58
C VAL A 196 11.78 5.94 2.18
N ILE A 197 11.40 6.17 0.93
CA ILE A 197 10.11 5.73 0.38
C ILE A 197 10.31 4.38 -0.31
N CYS A 198 9.58 3.36 0.11
CA CYS A 198 9.64 2.01 -0.42
C CYS A 198 8.28 1.62 -1.03
N GLY A 199 8.20 1.47 -2.35
CA GLY A 199 6.99 1.04 -3.05
C GLY A 199 7.09 -0.36 -3.62
N GLN A 200 6.00 -1.12 -3.54
CA GLN A 200 5.89 -2.46 -4.14
C GLN A 200 4.67 -2.56 -5.05
N SER A 201 4.85 -3.02 -6.30
CA SER A 201 3.77 -3.13 -7.30
C SER A 201 3.00 -1.80 -7.43
N LEU A 202 1.70 -1.75 -7.15
CA LEU A 202 0.91 -0.51 -7.09
C LEU A 202 1.59 0.58 -6.23
N GLY A 203 2.11 0.21 -5.06
CA GLY A 203 2.81 1.16 -4.18
C GLY A 203 4.04 1.79 -4.83
N SER A 204 4.63 1.18 -5.86
CA SER A 204 5.74 1.78 -6.63
C SER A 204 5.30 3.02 -7.40
N VAL A 205 4.15 2.95 -8.08
CA VAL A 205 3.66 4.10 -8.86
C VAL A 205 3.13 5.20 -7.94
N VAL A 206 2.52 4.82 -6.81
CA VAL A 206 2.13 5.78 -5.77
C VAL A 206 3.36 6.47 -5.17
N ALA A 207 4.43 5.73 -4.87
CA ALA A 207 5.67 6.29 -4.37
C ALA A 207 6.33 7.27 -5.36
N VAL A 208 6.35 6.92 -6.65
CA VAL A 208 6.87 7.82 -7.70
C VAL A 208 6.02 9.08 -7.83
N ALA A 209 4.68 8.94 -7.85
CA ALA A 209 3.75 10.06 -7.94
C ALA A 209 3.92 11.02 -6.75
N LEU A 210 3.97 10.48 -5.53
CA LEU A 210 4.26 11.22 -4.30
C LEU A 210 5.56 12.01 -4.38
N VAL A 211 6.67 11.35 -4.71
CA VAL A 211 7.99 12.02 -4.76
C VAL A 211 7.99 13.12 -5.81
N ASN A 212 7.37 12.88 -6.97
CA ASN A 212 7.23 13.88 -8.02
C ASN A 212 6.36 15.08 -7.56
N GLU A 213 5.25 14.83 -6.87
CA GLU A 213 4.38 15.87 -6.35
C GLU A 213 5.10 16.74 -5.32
N LEU A 214 5.77 16.13 -4.34
CA LEU A 214 6.46 16.86 -3.27
C LEU A 214 7.73 17.58 -3.75
N ALA A 215 8.38 17.11 -4.81
CA ALA A 215 9.48 17.81 -5.45
C ALA A 215 9.04 19.09 -6.17
N GLN A 216 7.76 19.19 -6.56
CA GLN A 216 7.19 20.37 -7.23
C GLN A 216 6.58 21.39 -6.27
N ARG A 217 6.47 21.06 -4.97
CA ARG A 217 6.00 22.00 -3.95
C ARG A 217 7.11 22.98 -3.58
N GLU A 218 6.71 24.09 -2.95
CA GLU A 218 7.62 25.06 -2.36
C GLU A 218 7.39 25.11 -0.84
N PRO A 219 8.37 24.70 -0.01
CA PRO A 219 9.70 24.19 -0.39
C PRO A 219 9.63 22.76 -0.96
N SER A 220 10.56 22.45 -1.87
CA SER A 220 10.71 21.10 -2.43
C SER A 220 11.19 20.12 -1.37
N VAL A 221 10.57 18.94 -1.29
CA VAL A 221 10.96 17.88 -0.36
C VAL A 221 11.77 16.81 -1.08
N HIS A 222 12.96 16.50 -0.58
CA HIS A 222 13.82 15.44 -1.09
C HIS A 222 14.09 14.40 -0.02
N PHE A 223 13.87 13.13 -0.36
CA PHE A 223 14.02 12.01 0.56
C PHE A 223 15.43 11.41 0.49
N ALA A 224 15.80 10.65 1.52
CA ALA A 224 17.06 9.89 1.56
C ALA A 224 17.17 8.87 0.40
N GLY A 225 16.04 8.36 -0.06
CA GLY A 225 15.97 7.46 -1.20
C GLY A 225 14.55 7.05 -1.58
N LEU A 226 14.43 6.55 -2.81
CA LEU A 226 13.24 5.91 -3.36
C LEU A 226 13.62 4.50 -3.80
N VAL A 227 12.95 3.49 -3.23
CA VAL A 227 13.11 2.08 -3.61
C VAL A 227 11.79 1.59 -4.18
N VAL A 228 11.80 1.12 -5.43
CA VAL A 228 10.61 0.56 -6.08
C VAL A 228 10.85 -0.88 -6.50
N THR A 229 9.89 -1.76 -6.22
CA THR A 229 10.01 -3.19 -6.49
C THR A 229 8.80 -3.69 -7.27
N ALA A 230 9.04 -4.50 -8.30
CA ALA A 230 8.00 -4.99 -9.21
C ALA A 230 7.14 -3.86 -9.82
N THR A 231 7.77 -2.74 -10.20
CA THR A 231 7.11 -1.61 -10.86
C THR A 231 6.77 -1.94 -12.32
N PHE A 232 5.96 -1.09 -12.95
CA PHE A 232 5.63 -1.13 -14.37
C PHE A 232 5.87 0.24 -15.00
N ALA A 233 6.16 0.28 -16.30
CA ALA A 233 6.50 1.52 -17.00
C ALA A 233 5.26 2.40 -17.28
N ASP A 234 4.14 1.79 -17.69
CA ASP A 234 2.88 2.49 -17.93
C ASP A 234 1.66 1.55 -17.84
N ILE A 235 0.49 2.14 -17.54
CA ILE A 235 -0.80 1.42 -17.40
C ILE A 235 -1.25 0.76 -18.71
N PRO A 236 -1.11 1.39 -19.90
CA PRO A 236 -1.43 0.73 -21.16
C PRO A 236 -0.64 -0.57 -21.38
N GLN A 237 0.66 -0.58 -21.16
CA GLN A 237 1.53 -1.74 -21.31
C GLN A 237 1.18 -2.80 -20.25
N LEU A 238 0.93 -2.39 -19.00
CA LEU A 238 0.47 -3.30 -17.96
C LEU A 238 -0.85 -3.97 -18.37
N SER A 239 -1.87 -3.20 -18.73
CA SER A 239 -3.18 -3.75 -19.12
C SER A 239 -3.14 -4.64 -20.37
N ALA A 240 -2.26 -4.32 -21.33
CA ALA A 240 -2.07 -5.12 -22.55
C ALA A 240 -1.40 -6.48 -22.28
N THR A 241 -0.59 -6.59 -21.22
CA THR A 241 0.24 -7.78 -20.94
C THR A 241 -0.22 -8.58 -19.71
N TYR A 242 -0.90 -7.94 -18.76
CA TYR A 242 -1.24 -8.53 -17.47
C TYR A 242 -2.27 -9.65 -17.60
N ARG A 243 -2.06 -10.70 -16.81
CA ARG A 243 -2.97 -11.83 -16.68
C ARG A 243 -3.30 -12.04 -15.21
N ILE A 244 -4.58 -11.92 -14.86
CA ILE A 244 -5.07 -12.24 -13.52
C ILE A 244 -4.82 -13.72 -13.26
N GLY A 245 -4.14 -14.03 -12.16
CA GLY A 245 -3.72 -15.39 -11.80
C GLY A 245 -2.71 -16.02 -12.77
N GLY A 246 -2.16 -15.26 -13.72
CA GLY A 246 -1.27 -15.77 -14.77
C GLY A 246 -1.97 -16.34 -16.00
N PHE A 247 -3.31 -16.47 -16.00
CA PHE A 247 -4.06 -17.11 -17.10
C PHE A 247 -5.21 -16.27 -17.69
N ILE A 248 -5.86 -15.39 -16.93
CA ILE A 248 -6.98 -14.57 -17.46
C ILE A 248 -6.44 -13.24 -17.99
N PRO A 249 -6.40 -12.99 -19.30
CA PRO A 249 -5.88 -11.74 -19.83
C PRO A 249 -6.83 -10.57 -19.55
N VAL A 250 -6.26 -9.41 -19.18
CA VAL A 250 -7.04 -8.18 -19.01
C VAL A 250 -7.40 -7.59 -20.38
N LEU A 251 -6.46 -6.93 -21.07
CA LEU A 251 -6.70 -6.36 -22.41
C LEU A 251 -5.92 -7.06 -23.54
N SER A 252 -5.18 -8.13 -23.27
CA SER A 252 -4.35 -8.80 -24.29
C SER A 252 -5.10 -9.21 -25.58
N PRO A 253 -6.34 -9.75 -25.54
CA PRO A 253 -7.11 -10.04 -26.75
C PRO A 253 -7.42 -8.79 -27.60
N VAL A 254 -7.78 -7.67 -26.96
CA VAL A 254 -8.14 -6.42 -27.66
C VAL A 254 -6.92 -5.57 -28.04
N ALA A 255 -5.78 -5.75 -27.36
CA ALA A 255 -4.52 -5.08 -27.66
C ALA A 255 -4.03 -5.28 -29.10
N LYS A 256 -4.45 -6.37 -29.75
CA LYS A 256 -4.14 -6.68 -31.15
C LYS A 256 -4.89 -5.78 -32.14
N VAL A 257 -5.97 -5.13 -31.71
CA VAL A 257 -6.81 -4.25 -32.53
C VAL A 257 -6.70 -2.82 -32.00
N LYS A 258 -5.81 -2.00 -32.59
CA LYS A 258 -5.44 -0.68 -32.07
C LYS A 258 -6.63 0.23 -31.69
N PRO A 259 -7.68 0.40 -32.51
CA PRO A 259 -8.81 1.25 -32.14
C PRO A 259 -9.58 0.71 -30.92
N LEU A 260 -9.73 -0.60 -30.83
CA LEU A 260 -10.43 -1.27 -29.73
C LEU A 260 -9.64 -1.18 -28.43
N PHE A 261 -8.32 -1.38 -28.52
CA PHE A 261 -7.41 -1.18 -27.40
C PHE A 261 -7.45 0.26 -26.89
N ALA A 262 -7.35 1.25 -27.79
CA ALA A 262 -7.40 2.66 -27.41
C ALA A 262 -8.72 3.04 -26.73
N PHE A 263 -9.84 2.49 -27.20
CA PHE A 263 -11.15 2.69 -26.55
C PHE A 263 -11.16 2.16 -25.12
N PHE A 264 -10.81 0.89 -24.92
CA PHE A 264 -10.85 0.28 -23.58
C PHE A 264 -9.78 0.85 -22.64
N ALA A 265 -8.56 1.09 -23.14
CA ALA A 265 -7.49 1.69 -22.34
C ALA A 265 -7.86 3.08 -21.80
N ARG A 266 -8.58 3.89 -22.60
CA ARG A 266 -9.07 5.21 -22.16
C ARG A 266 -10.20 5.14 -21.15
N GLN A 267 -11.04 4.12 -21.24
CA GLN A 267 -12.20 3.95 -20.35
C GLN A 267 -11.85 3.22 -19.05
N LEU A 268 -10.73 2.49 -19.02
CA LEU A 268 -10.25 1.69 -17.89
C LEU A 268 -9.10 2.34 -17.11
N SER A 269 -8.80 3.62 -17.36
CA SER A 269 -7.96 4.44 -16.47
C SER A 269 -8.79 4.85 -15.26
N SER A 270 -8.27 4.63 -14.05
CA SER A 270 -8.90 5.15 -12.83
C SER A 270 -9.08 6.66 -12.98
N THR A 271 -10.32 7.13 -12.82
CA THR A 271 -10.51 8.49 -12.30
C THR A 271 -10.06 8.54 -10.85
#